data_AF-A0AAE0F8L7-F1
#
_entry.id   AF-A0AAE0F8L7-F1
#
_cell.length_a   1.000
_cell.length_b   1.000
_cell.length_c   1.000
_cell.angle_alpha   90.00
_cell.angle_beta   90.00
_cell.angle_gamma   90.00
#
_symmetry.space_group_name_H-M   'P 1'
#
loop_
_entity.id
_entity.type
_entity.pdbx_description
1 polymer ?
#
loop_
_entity_poly.entity_id
_entity_poly.type
_entity_poly.pdbx_seq_one_letter_code
_entity_poly.pdbx_strand_id
1 'polypeptide(L)'
;MQDQQSKELSQGKGFARKAKRLKLREEDLKLSRVMSLAHSETRERDWCNVITCHDGDYRAYVWHLARAALGKHILEPPHPPDSAAPAITSVAMSSCGNFGLVGTAAGSVHRFNMQSGLHRGGFSRTSAAATPTPAPRNRLPGQIGWKEEELLGTAHDGAVTGIACNSCNRFLVTVGFDGAMRIWDFKTRAETGSLQVGAPVTHLTMHTGSCLAATSSDDLCIQVYDVVALRRVRRYTGHTDRITDLKMSADARWLMSSSMDGTVRVWDIPSARLIQAMNLGPAVTSLSLSPNQDLLATTHVGRLGIYLWANRPLYLGESAASLLQGGSKAVDVRMPTVSDAVARTASSAVTTPADPSAGGEVDEEDEEEEEEESKDGVQEEGQEQELEALPSDERGMVPLAPQLLTLSLLPQSQWKSLMSLQTIKARNKPKAPPKKPELAPFFLPTKQNVEGTIDFDPQAGTDATQSGVDHFTGGSESKESAFLKLLQEGVGGANYPLYENHLFPIVDH
;
A
#
# COMPACT_ATOMS: atom_id res chain seq x y z
N MET A 1 8.34 21.97 -17.08
CA MET A 1 8.39 22.15 -15.62
C MET A 1 9.44 21.19 -15.08
N GLN A 2 10.53 21.68 -14.50
CA GLN A 2 11.38 20.83 -13.66
C GLN A 2 10.56 20.55 -12.41
N ASP A 3 10.21 19.30 -12.19
CA ASP A 3 9.51 18.90 -10.96
C ASP A 3 10.41 19.27 -9.78
N GLN A 4 9.95 20.17 -8.90
CA GLN A 4 10.70 20.65 -7.74
C GLN A 4 11.11 19.52 -6.79
N GLN A 5 10.50 18.34 -6.95
CA GLN A 5 10.79 17.15 -6.14
C GLN A 5 11.91 16.28 -6.73
N SER A 6 12.29 16.48 -8.00
CA SER A 6 13.40 15.73 -8.62
C SER A 6 14.75 16.29 -8.18
N LYS A 7 15.62 15.43 -7.64
CA LYS A 7 16.95 15.82 -7.15
C LYS A 7 18.02 14.90 -7.72
N GLU A 8 18.94 15.47 -8.48
CA GLU A 8 20.08 14.74 -9.02
C GLU A 8 21.15 14.56 -7.93
N LEU A 9 21.62 13.32 -7.73
CA LEU A 9 22.73 13.02 -6.84
C LEU A 9 24.08 13.32 -7.53
N SER A 10 24.75 14.38 -7.10
CA SER A 10 26.00 14.84 -7.67
C SER A 10 27.21 13.99 -7.24
N GLN A 11 28.11 13.69 -8.17
CA GLN A 11 29.43 13.10 -7.88
C GLN A 11 30.47 14.15 -7.38
N GLY A 12 30.01 15.36 -7.05
CA GLY A 12 30.80 16.41 -6.37
C GLY A 12 31.04 17.67 -7.22
N LYS A 13 31.17 18.82 -6.55
CA LYS A 13 31.30 20.17 -7.15
C LYS A 13 32.59 20.42 -7.96
N GLY A 14 33.43 19.41 -8.16
CA GLY A 14 34.69 19.50 -8.91
C GLY A 14 34.81 18.48 -10.05
N PHE A 15 33.75 17.74 -10.34
CA PHE A 15 33.76 16.64 -11.30
C PHE A 15 34.15 17.09 -12.72
N ALA A 16 33.52 18.16 -13.22
CA ALA A 16 33.85 18.79 -14.51
C ALA A 16 35.32 19.25 -14.59
N ARG A 17 35.84 19.85 -13.50
CA ARG A 17 37.25 20.28 -13.43
C ARG A 17 38.21 19.09 -13.40
N LYS A 18 37.83 17.99 -12.75
CA LYS A 18 38.60 16.73 -12.72
C LYS A 18 38.64 16.08 -14.10
N ALA A 19 37.51 16.03 -14.82
CA ALA A 19 37.45 15.53 -16.19
C ALA A 19 38.34 16.35 -17.13
N LYS A 20 38.25 17.69 -17.07
CA LYS A 20 39.13 18.60 -17.83
C LYS A 20 40.61 18.40 -17.51
N ARG A 21 40.96 18.19 -16.24
CA ARG A 21 42.36 17.92 -15.83
C ARG A 21 42.87 16.58 -16.36
N LEU A 22 42.01 15.56 -16.43
CA LEU A 22 42.34 14.23 -16.94
C LEU A 22 42.21 14.11 -18.46
N LYS A 23 41.76 15.17 -19.16
CA LYS A 23 41.47 15.18 -20.60
C LYS A 23 40.50 14.08 -21.03
N LEU A 24 39.59 13.69 -20.13
CA LEU A 24 38.52 12.74 -20.39
C LEU A 24 37.20 13.50 -20.59
N ARG A 25 36.26 12.92 -21.33
CA ARG A 25 34.89 13.46 -21.36
C ARG A 25 34.25 13.24 -19.99
N GLU A 26 33.36 14.15 -19.60
CA GLU A 26 32.67 14.04 -18.31
C GLU A 26 31.86 12.75 -18.21
N GLU A 27 31.29 12.29 -19.33
CA GLU A 27 30.54 11.04 -19.43
C GLU A 27 31.40 9.82 -19.13
N ASP A 28 32.65 9.79 -19.61
CA ASP A 28 33.58 8.67 -19.41
C ASP A 28 34.03 8.56 -17.92
N LEU A 29 33.88 9.63 -17.14
CA LEU A 29 34.22 9.66 -15.71
C LEU A 29 33.02 9.32 -14.82
N LYS A 30 31.79 9.33 -15.35
CA LYS A 30 30.59 9.08 -14.54
C LYS A 30 30.57 7.60 -14.15
N LEU A 31 30.12 7.33 -12.93
CA LEU A 31 29.79 5.97 -12.51
C LEU A 31 28.85 5.31 -13.55
N SER A 32 29.02 4.01 -13.76
CA SER A 32 28.17 3.22 -14.66
C SER A 32 26.72 3.18 -14.15
N ARG A 33 25.82 2.55 -14.91
CA ARG A 33 24.40 2.45 -14.51
C ARG A 33 24.26 1.81 -13.13
N VAL A 34 23.30 2.30 -12.35
CA VAL A 34 22.93 1.72 -11.05
C VAL A 34 22.17 0.42 -11.29
N MET A 35 22.60 -0.67 -10.66
CA MET A 35 21.95 -1.99 -10.77
C MET A 35 21.04 -2.28 -9.59
N SER A 36 21.44 -1.85 -8.38
CA SER A 36 20.64 -1.99 -7.17
C SER A 36 20.87 -0.77 -6.27
N LEU A 37 19.81 -0.37 -5.57
CA LEU A 37 19.80 0.77 -4.66
C LEU A 37 19.00 0.41 -3.41
N ALA A 38 19.52 0.80 -2.26
CA ALA A 38 18.76 0.77 -1.02
C ALA A 38 18.90 2.10 -0.28
N HIS A 39 17.89 2.47 0.51
CA HIS A 39 17.89 3.70 1.28
C HIS A 39 17.23 3.49 2.64
N SER A 40 17.53 4.38 3.58
CA SER A 40 16.87 4.49 4.87
C SER A 40 16.84 5.96 5.28
N GLU A 41 15.74 6.42 5.85
CA GLU A 41 15.58 7.82 6.27
C GLU A 41 15.95 8.04 7.74
N THR A 42 16.09 6.97 8.53
CA THR A 42 16.22 7.04 10.00
C THR A 42 17.42 7.85 10.49
N ARG A 43 18.48 7.93 9.69
CA ARG A 43 19.75 8.60 10.03
C ARG A 43 20.21 9.58 8.95
N GLU A 44 19.27 10.10 8.14
CA GLU A 44 19.57 10.93 6.97
C GLU A 44 20.40 12.20 7.25
N ARG A 45 20.34 12.72 8.49
CA ARG A 45 21.04 13.94 8.90
C ARG A 45 22.45 13.67 9.41
N ASP A 46 22.69 12.46 9.90
CA ASP A 46 23.91 12.10 10.63
C ASP A 46 24.99 11.62 9.65
N TRP A 47 24.63 10.77 8.68
CA TRP A 47 25.54 10.22 7.67
C TRP A 47 24.82 9.81 6.37
N CYS A 48 25.55 9.17 5.45
CA CYS A 48 25.03 8.74 4.15
C CYS A 48 23.95 7.67 4.30
N ASN A 49 22.85 7.85 3.59
CA ASN A 49 21.59 7.17 3.85
C ASN A 49 21.03 6.42 2.62
N VAL A 50 21.81 6.41 1.54
CA VAL A 50 21.56 5.66 0.31
C VAL A 50 22.81 4.87 -0.02
N ILE A 51 22.65 3.63 -0.46
CA ILE A 51 23.72 2.76 -0.99
C ILE A 51 23.35 2.35 -2.41
N THR A 52 24.31 2.37 -3.32
CA THR A 52 24.15 1.92 -4.71
C THR A 52 25.25 0.96 -5.09
N CYS A 53 24.89 -0.03 -5.92
CA CYS A 53 25.86 -0.77 -6.72
C CYS A 53 25.69 -0.43 -8.20
N HIS A 54 26.79 -0.56 -8.93
CA HIS A 54 26.89 -0.16 -10.32
C HIS A 54 27.32 -1.35 -11.18
N ASP A 55 26.98 -1.32 -12.45
CA ASP A 55 27.21 -2.42 -13.37
C ASP A 55 28.71 -2.76 -13.49
N GLY A 56 29.04 -4.02 -13.20
CA GLY A 56 30.41 -4.56 -13.22
C GLY A 56 31.35 -4.06 -12.12
N ASP A 57 30.90 -3.20 -11.20
CA ASP A 57 31.77 -2.63 -10.17
C ASP A 57 31.79 -3.51 -8.90
N TYR A 58 32.97 -3.66 -8.30
CA TYR A 58 33.17 -4.34 -7.02
C TYR A 58 33.01 -3.39 -5.82
N ARG A 59 32.74 -2.11 -6.08
CA ARG A 59 32.56 -1.05 -5.08
C ARG A 59 31.09 -0.66 -4.93
N ALA A 60 30.65 -0.53 -3.68
CA ALA A 60 29.36 0.07 -3.37
C ALA A 60 29.56 1.52 -2.93
N TYR A 61 28.78 2.42 -3.53
CA TYR A 61 28.86 3.85 -3.27
C TYR A 61 27.75 4.25 -2.31
N VAL A 62 28.09 5.13 -1.37
CA VAL A 62 27.10 5.67 -0.43
C VAL A 62 26.83 7.13 -0.75
N TRP A 63 25.60 7.57 -0.59
CA TRP A 63 25.16 8.92 -0.94
C TRP A 63 24.44 9.57 0.21
N HIS A 64 24.51 10.89 0.25
CA HIS A 64 23.80 11.70 1.23
C HIS A 64 22.65 12.41 0.52
N LEU A 65 21.42 11.96 0.77
CA LEU A 65 20.22 12.44 0.06
C LEU A 65 19.94 13.93 0.34
N ALA A 66 20.04 14.35 1.61
CA ALA A 66 19.84 15.75 1.99
C ALA A 66 20.82 16.72 1.28
N ARG A 67 22.06 16.29 1.04
CA ARG A 67 23.07 17.09 0.30
C ARG A 67 23.08 16.81 -1.20
N ALA A 68 22.36 15.78 -1.65
CA ALA A 68 22.41 15.21 -2.98
C ALA A 68 23.83 15.07 -3.53
N ALA A 69 24.70 14.45 -2.74
CA ALA A 69 26.10 14.31 -3.05
C ALA A 69 26.62 12.92 -2.69
N LEU A 70 27.63 12.49 -3.44
CA LEU A 70 28.40 11.29 -3.12
C LEU A 70 29.04 11.41 -1.74
N GLY A 71 28.93 10.35 -0.96
CA GLY A 71 29.49 10.23 0.37
C GLY A 71 31.01 10.09 0.36
N LYS A 72 31.61 10.24 1.54
CA LYS A 72 33.07 10.10 1.72
C LYS A 72 33.53 8.65 1.62
N HIS A 73 32.67 7.71 2.01
CA HIS A 73 33.04 6.30 2.15
C HIS A 73 32.69 5.52 0.88
N ILE A 74 33.54 4.57 0.52
CA ILE A 74 33.28 3.59 -0.54
C ILE A 74 33.39 2.23 0.15
N LEU A 75 32.37 1.39 -0.03
CA LEU A 75 32.30 0.10 0.63
C LEU A 75 32.91 -0.94 -0.30
N GLU A 76 34.07 -1.46 0.11
CA GLU A 76 34.82 -2.46 -0.64
C GLU A 76 34.80 -3.78 0.14
N PRO A 77 34.12 -4.84 -0.37
CA PRO A 77 34.17 -6.15 0.23
C PRO A 77 35.59 -6.73 0.16
N PRO A 78 36.04 -7.44 1.21
CA PRO A 78 37.33 -8.11 1.18
C PRO A 78 37.33 -9.17 0.08
N HIS A 79 38.41 -9.22 -0.69
CA HIS A 79 38.65 -10.23 -1.71
C HIS A 79 40.11 -10.69 -1.63
N PRO A 80 40.42 -11.93 -2.04
CA PRO A 80 41.80 -12.40 -2.10
C PRO A 80 42.64 -11.50 -3.00
N PRO A 81 43.87 -11.11 -2.60
CA PRO A 81 44.70 -10.19 -3.36
C PRO A 81 45.08 -10.71 -4.75
N ASP A 82 45.08 -12.03 -4.94
CA ASP A 82 45.45 -12.71 -6.19
C ASP A 82 44.24 -12.98 -7.11
N SER A 83 43.02 -12.64 -6.68
CA SER A 83 41.79 -12.88 -7.44
C SER A 83 41.16 -11.57 -7.90
N ALA A 84 40.49 -11.59 -9.05
CA ALA A 84 39.68 -10.47 -9.50
C ALA A 84 38.58 -10.18 -8.49
N ALA A 85 38.44 -8.91 -8.09
CA ALA A 85 37.41 -8.49 -7.15
C ALA A 85 36.01 -8.79 -7.74
N PRO A 86 35.16 -9.55 -7.03
CA PRO A 86 33.84 -9.89 -7.56
C PRO A 86 32.94 -8.66 -7.58
N ALA A 87 32.21 -8.49 -8.67
CA ALA A 87 31.24 -7.41 -8.81
C ALA A 87 30.14 -7.51 -7.73
N ILE A 88 29.63 -6.36 -7.29
CA ILE A 88 28.51 -6.29 -6.34
C ILE A 88 27.20 -6.39 -7.10
N THR A 89 26.39 -7.37 -6.75
CA THR A 89 25.13 -7.69 -7.43
C THR A 89 23.91 -7.17 -6.69
N SER A 90 23.97 -7.07 -5.36
CA SER A 90 22.84 -6.59 -4.55
C SER A 90 23.31 -5.77 -3.36
N VAL A 91 22.48 -4.81 -2.95
CA VAL A 91 22.71 -3.97 -1.77
C VAL A 91 21.45 -3.85 -0.93
N ALA A 92 21.62 -3.71 0.38
CA ALA A 92 20.52 -3.44 1.30
C ALA A 92 20.98 -2.54 2.45
N MET A 93 20.03 -1.93 3.14
CA MET A 93 20.30 -1.14 4.35
C MET A 93 19.49 -1.68 5.52
N SER A 94 20.08 -1.67 6.71
CA SER A 94 19.33 -1.91 7.94
C SER A 94 18.30 -0.81 8.16
N SER A 95 17.15 -1.16 8.73
CA SER A 95 16.09 -0.21 9.13
C SER A 95 16.62 0.97 9.96
N CYS A 96 17.57 0.73 10.87
CA CYS A 96 18.15 1.75 11.74
C CYS A 96 19.16 2.68 11.04
N GLY A 97 19.48 2.44 9.76
CA GLY A 97 20.44 3.23 8.98
C GLY A 97 21.92 3.07 9.36
N ASN A 98 22.25 2.22 10.36
CA ASN A 98 23.63 2.04 10.81
C ASN A 98 24.46 1.11 9.93
N PHE A 99 23.80 0.14 9.27
CA PHE A 99 24.48 -0.91 8.52
C PHE A 99 24.08 -0.92 7.05
N GLY A 100 25.10 -0.97 6.19
CA GLY A 100 24.98 -1.27 4.77
C GLY A 100 25.35 -2.73 4.55
N LEU A 101 24.61 -3.41 3.68
CA LEU A 101 24.79 -4.81 3.34
C LEU A 101 25.09 -4.90 1.85
N VAL A 102 26.04 -5.76 1.50
CA VAL A 102 26.57 -5.90 0.15
C VAL A 102 26.65 -7.38 -0.18
N GLY A 103 26.06 -7.78 -1.31
CA GLY A 103 26.14 -9.12 -1.88
C GLY A 103 26.96 -9.11 -3.17
N THR A 104 27.83 -10.10 -3.33
CA THR A 104 28.74 -10.19 -4.48
C THR A 104 28.31 -11.27 -5.47
N ALA A 105 28.82 -11.18 -6.70
CA ALA A 105 28.67 -12.19 -7.73
C ALA A 105 29.32 -13.54 -7.35
N ALA A 106 30.31 -13.53 -6.45
CA ALA A 106 30.95 -14.72 -5.92
C ALA A 106 30.17 -15.40 -4.78
N GLY A 107 29.01 -14.88 -4.39
CA GLY A 107 28.19 -15.48 -3.34
C GLY A 107 28.56 -15.07 -1.92
N SER A 108 29.44 -14.06 -1.75
CA SER A 108 29.78 -13.51 -0.44
C SER A 108 28.82 -12.40 -0.04
N VAL A 109 28.50 -12.31 1.26
CA VAL A 109 27.64 -11.26 1.82
C VAL A 109 28.38 -10.57 2.96
N HIS A 110 28.47 -9.25 2.91
CA HIS A 110 29.24 -8.45 3.86
C HIS A 110 28.41 -7.31 4.46
N ARG A 111 28.74 -6.96 5.71
CA ARG A 111 28.12 -5.85 6.44
C ARG A 111 29.14 -4.76 6.71
N PHE A 112 28.76 -3.51 6.47
CA PHE A 112 29.54 -2.32 6.75
C PHE A 112 28.82 -1.39 7.72
N ASN A 113 29.56 -0.63 8.50
CA ASN A 113 29.00 0.47 9.28
C ASN A 113 28.94 1.73 8.40
N MET A 114 27.75 2.31 8.23
CA MET A 114 27.50 3.45 7.35
C MET A 114 28.08 4.78 7.86
N GLN A 115 28.26 4.91 9.17
CA GLN A 115 28.87 6.09 9.79
C GLN A 115 30.38 6.15 9.53
N SER A 116 31.07 5.01 9.63
CA SER A 116 32.54 4.96 9.53
C SER A 116 33.06 4.40 8.20
N GLY A 117 32.20 3.76 7.40
CA GLY A 117 32.58 3.02 6.19
C GLY A 117 33.38 1.73 6.44
N LEU A 118 33.48 1.29 7.70
CA LEU A 118 34.32 0.13 8.05
C LEU A 118 33.53 -1.17 7.94
N HIS A 119 34.19 -2.23 7.47
CA HIS A 119 33.67 -3.59 7.43
C HIS A 119 33.41 -4.14 8.85
N ARG A 120 32.31 -4.86 9.03
CA ARG A 120 31.81 -5.41 10.30
C ARG A 120 31.52 -6.93 10.21
N GLY A 121 32.14 -7.60 9.24
CA GLY A 121 32.07 -9.05 9.02
C GLY A 121 31.30 -9.49 7.79
N GLY A 122 31.57 -10.72 7.38
CA GLY A 122 30.79 -11.46 6.39
C GLY A 122 29.81 -12.45 7.02
N PHE A 123 28.85 -12.91 6.22
CA PHE A 123 27.98 -14.03 6.52
C PHE A 123 28.46 -15.24 5.72
N SER A 124 28.69 -16.37 6.39
CA SER A 124 29.21 -17.59 5.76
C SER A 124 28.63 -18.83 6.41
N ARG A 125 28.39 -19.87 5.61
CA ARG A 125 27.81 -21.14 6.07
C ARG A 125 28.69 -21.83 7.13
N THR A 126 30.00 -21.70 6.99
CA THR A 126 31.00 -22.31 7.86
C THR A 126 31.16 -21.57 9.20
N SER A 127 30.52 -20.42 9.41
CA SER A 127 30.69 -19.61 10.64
C SER A 127 30.04 -20.21 11.90
N ALA A 128 29.53 -21.44 11.84
CA ALA A 128 28.98 -22.11 13.01
C ALA A 128 30.08 -22.35 14.07
N ALA A 129 29.95 -21.67 15.20
CA ALA A 129 30.67 -21.89 16.47
C ALA A 129 32.06 -21.22 16.68
N ALA A 130 32.35 -20.07 16.07
CA ALA A 130 33.40 -19.20 16.62
C ALA A 130 32.83 -18.33 17.75
N THR A 131 33.09 -18.70 19.01
CA THR A 131 32.88 -17.83 20.19
C THR A 131 33.41 -16.43 19.87
N PRO A 132 32.64 -15.34 20.09
CA PRO A 132 33.08 -14.00 19.74
C PRO A 132 34.30 -13.66 20.59
N THR A 133 35.50 -13.89 20.06
CA THR A 133 36.73 -13.43 20.70
C THR A 133 36.71 -11.91 20.58
N PRO A 134 36.70 -11.16 21.69
CA PRO A 134 36.77 -9.71 21.62
C PRO A 134 38.02 -9.34 20.83
N ALA A 135 37.88 -8.40 19.89
CA ALA A 135 39.01 -7.90 19.12
C ALA A 135 40.13 -7.49 20.09
N PRO A 136 41.39 -7.94 19.89
CA PRO A 136 42.48 -7.51 20.75
C PRO A 136 42.56 -5.98 20.71
N ARG A 137 42.46 -5.34 21.89
CA ARG A 137 42.44 -3.87 22.07
C ARG A 137 43.72 -3.18 21.57
N ASN A 138 44.75 -3.94 21.20
CA ASN A 138 46.03 -3.43 20.73
C ASN A 138 46.35 -4.01 19.33
N ARG A 139 45.83 -3.38 18.28
CA ARG A 139 46.46 -3.48 16.95
C ARG A 139 47.12 -2.14 16.64
N LEU A 140 48.40 -2.18 16.30
CA LEU A 140 49.11 -1.04 15.74
C LEU A 140 48.44 -0.60 14.43
N PRO A 141 48.35 0.71 14.13
CA PRO A 141 47.79 1.18 12.88
C PRO A 141 48.72 0.77 11.73
N GLY A 142 48.30 -0.16 10.88
CA GLY A 142 49.04 -0.52 9.66
C GLY A 142 48.99 -1.99 9.21
N GLN A 143 48.57 -2.94 10.05
CA GLN A 143 48.37 -4.33 9.63
C GLN A 143 46.88 -4.66 9.48
N ILE A 144 46.32 -4.30 8.33
CA ILE A 144 44.95 -4.64 7.93
C ILE A 144 45.03 -5.87 7.01
N GLY A 145 45.40 -7.01 7.59
CA GLY A 145 45.21 -8.31 6.95
C GLY A 145 43.83 -8.85 7.30
N TRP A 146 43.03 -9.22 6.30
CA TRP A 146 41.75 -9.87 6.49
C TRP A 146 41.95 -11.25 7.10
N LYS A 147 41.02 -11.71 7.95
CA LYS A 147 41.03 -13.10 8.39
C LYS A 147 40.71 -14.00 7.20
N GLU A 148 41.39 -15.14 7.09
CA GLU A 148 41.19 -16.12 6.00
C GLU A 148 39.73 -16.60 5.90
N GLU A 149 39.05 -16.76 7.03
CA GLU A 149 37.61 -17.08 7.10
C GLU A 149 36.70 -15.99 6.50
N GLU A 150 37.09 -14.71 6.57
CA GLU A 150 36.33 -13.59 6.00
C GLU A 150 36.60 -13.40 4.51
N LEU A 151 37.71 -13.96 4.01
CA LEU A 151 38.11 -13.96 2.60
C LEU A 151 37.50 -15.12 1.82
N LEU A 152 37.36 -16.30 2.45
CA LEU A 152 36.90 -17.53 1.79
C LEU A 152 35.46 -17.94 2.14
N GLY A 153 34.84 -17.35 3.16
CA GLY A 153 33.49 -17.72 3.58
C GLY A 153 32.41 -17.26 2.59
N THR A 154 31.83 -18.19 1.83
CA THR A 154 30.68 -17.91 0.95
C THR A 154 29.35 -18.18 1.65
N ALA A 155 28.38 -17.31 1.40
CA ALA A 155 26.99 -17.48 1.83
C ALA A 155 26.22 -18.34 0.81
N HIS A 156 26.47 -18.11 -0.47
CA HIS A 156 25.84 -18.79 -1.61
C HIS A 156 26.90 -19.34 -2.56
N ASP A 157 26.52 -20.34 -3.35
CA ASP A 157 27.39 -20.93 -4.38
C ASP A 157 27.31 -20.18 -5.73
N GLY A 158 26.50 -19.13 -5.79
CA GLY A 158 26.36 -18.24 -6.96
C GLY A 158 26.09 -16.80 -6.54
N ALA A 159 25.85 -15.94 -7.52
CA ALA A 159 25.63 -14.50 -7.30
C ALA A 159 24.49 -14.23 -6.32
N VAL A 160 24.73 -13.32 -5.36
CA VAL A 160 23.70 -12.91 -4.40
C VAL A 160 22.76 -11.89 -5.05
N THR A 161 21.56 -12.31 -5.40
CA THR A 161 20.60 -11.48 -6.14
C THR A 161 19.73 -10.62 -5.24
N GLY A 162 19.56 -10.99 -3.97
CA GLY A 162 18.72 -10.23 -3.05
C GLY A 162 19.17 -10.34 -1.60
N ILE A 163 19.05 -9.21 -0.89
CA ILE A 163 19.35 -9.11 0.53
C ILE A 163 18.23 -8.29 1.18
N ALA A 164 17.67 -8.78 2.27
CA ALA A 164 16.67 -8.06 3.03
C ALA A 164 16.89 -8.23 4.54
N CYS A 165 16.81 -7.13 5.29
CA CYS A 165 16.98 -7.11 6.74
C CYS A 165 15.65 -6.80 7.43
N ASN A 166 15.35 -7.51 8.52
CA ASN A 166 14.15 -7.23 9.30
C ASN A 166 14.32 -5.90 10.07
N SER A 167 13.22 -5.21 10.36
CA SER A 167 13.21 -3.94 11.09
C SER A 167 13.87 -4.00 12.46
N CYS A 168 13.83 -5.17 13.11
CA CYS A 168 14.46 -5.37 14.42
C CYS A 168 15.97 -5.70 14.34
N ASN A 169 16.57 -5.77 13.14
CA ASN A 169 17.95 -6.23 12.93
C ASN A 169 18.27 -7.55 13.65
N ARG A 170 17.31 -8.49 13.62
CA ARG A 170 17.44 -9.83 14.20
C ARG A 170 17.77 -10.86 13.13
N PHE A 171 17.04 -10.82 12.03
CA PHE A 171 17.22 -11.74 10.91
C PHE A 171 17.65 -10.98 9.66
N LEU A 172 18.59 -11.57 8.94
CA LEU A 172 18.94 -11.23 7.58
C LEU A 172 18.48 -12.36 6.67
N VAL A 173 17.81 -12.03 5.57
CA VAL A 173 17.46 -12.98 4.52
C VAL A 173 18.30 -12.68 3.30
N THR A 174 18.94 -13.70 2.75
CA THR A 174 19.72 -13.61 1.51
C THR A 174 19.23 -14.65 0.53
N VAL A 175 19.21 -14.29 -0.74
CA VAL A 175 18.91 -15.21 -1.84
C VAL A 175 20.01 -15.13 -2.88
N GLY A 176 20.27 -16.26 -3.52
CA GLY A 176 21.26 -16.37 -4.57
C GLY A 176 20.71 -17.00 -5.84
N PHE A 177 21.51 -16.88 -6.90
CA PHE A 177 21.30 -17.58 -8.16
C PHE A 177 21.43 -19.11 -8.01
N ASP A 178 21.96 -19.58 -6.87
CA ASP A 178 21.99 -21.00 -6.46
C ASP A 178 20.58 -21.56 -6.11
N GLY A 179 19.54 -20.72 -6.11
CA GLY A 179 18.17 -21.12 -5.83
C GLY A 179 17.91 -21.42 -4.35
N ALA A 180 18.84 -21.04 -3.47
CA ALA A 180 18.72 -21.17 -2.03
C ALA A 180 18.39 -19.81 -1.41
N MET A 181 17.49 -19.82 -0.43
CA MET A 181 17.23 -18.72 0.48
C MET A 181 17.82 -19.06 1.84
N ARG A 182 18.61 -18.16 2.41
CA ARG A 182 19.29 -18.37 3.69
C ARG A 182 18.89 -17.30 4.69
N ILE A 183 18.67 -17.73 5.93
CA ILE A 183 18.27 -16.90 7.05
C ILE A 183 19.43 -16.89 8.04
N TRP A 184 19.91 -15.70 8.37
CA TRP A 184 21.03 -15.48 9.27
C TRP A 184 20.58 -14.71 10.49
N ASP A 185 21.18 -15.01 11.65
CA ASP A 185 21.10 -14.11 12.78
C ASP A 185 22.05 -12.92 12.52
N PHE A 186 21.48 -11.72 12.52
CA PHE A 186 22.19 -10.49 12.15
C PHE A 186 23.34 -10.16 13.13
N LYS A 187 23.23 -10.54 14.41
CA LYS A 187 24.25 -10.23 15.42
C LYS A 187 25.40 -11.23 15.38
N THR A 188 25.07 -12.51 15.42
CA THR A 188 26.07 -13.59 15.46
C THR A 188 26.67 -13.88 14.08
N ARG A 189 25.93 -13.55 13.00
CA ARG A 189 26.23 -13.87 11.59
C ARG A 189 26.18 -15.36 11.27
N ALA A 190 25.64 -16.17 12.18
CA ALA A 190 25.42 -17.59 11.98
C ALA A 190 24.17 -17.85 11.15
N GLU A 191 24.20 -18.90 10.33
CA GLU A 191 23.02 -19.41 9.64
C GLU A 191 22.03 -19.97 10.67
N THR A 192 20.81 -19.42 10.68
CA THR A 192 19.70 -19.92 11.50
C THR A 192 18.95 -21.02 10.76
N GLY A 193 18.82 -20.90 9.44
CA GLY A 193 18.19 -21.90 8.60
C GLY A 193 18.28 -21.56 7.12
N SER A 194 17.94 -22.53 6.29
CA SER A 194 17.93 -22.41 4.83
C SER A 194 16.67 -23.05 4.23
N LEU A 195 16.25 -22.50 3.09
CA LEU A 195 15.09 -22.94 2.33
C LEU A 195 15.46 -23.04 0.86
N GLN A 196 15.08 -24.13 0.21
CA GLN A 196 15.28 -24.30 -1.23
C GLN A 196 14.08 -23.73 -1.99
N VAL A 197 14.33 -22.79 -2.90
CA VAL A 197 13.29 -22.20 -3.76
C VAL A 197 13.02 -23.10 -4.98
N GLY A 198 14.05 -23.81 -5.44
CA GLY A 198 13.98 -24.81 -6.52
C GLY A 198 14.33 -24.29 -7.91
N ALA A 199 14.53 -22.97 -8.06
CA ALA A 199 14.98 -22.31 -9.27
C ALA A 199 15.85 -21.09 -8.90
N PRO A 200 16.72 -20.61 -9.81
CA PRO A 200 17.49 -19.38 -9.57
C PRO A 200 16.57 -18.21 -9.22
N VAL A 201 16.92 -17.48 -8.17
CA VAL A 201 16.10 -16.38 -7.65
C VAL A 201 16.60 -15.07 -8.25
N THR A 202 15.69 -14.25 -8.78
CA THR A 202 16.00 -12.96 -9.41
C THR A 202 15.80 -11.80 -8.46
N HIS A 203 14.69 -11.76 -7.72
CA HIS A 203 14.40 -10.70 -6.75
C HIS A 203 13.95 -11.23 -5.39
N LEU A 204 14.26 -10.46 -4.35
CA LEU A 204 13.78 -10.64 -2.98
C LEU A 204 13.16 -9.34 -2.48
N THR A 205 11.96 -9.44 -1.94
CA THR A 205 11.37 -8.40 -1.11
C THR A 205 10.96 -9.00 0.23
N MET A 206 11.05 -8.22 1.30
CA MET A 206 10.61 -8.67 2.62
C MET A 206 9.77 -7.59 3.26
N HIS A 207 8.68 -8.01 3.88
CA HIS A 207 7.87 -7.12 4.68
C HIS A 207 8.58 -6.79 6.00
N THR A 208 8.59 -5.51 6.34
CA THR A 208 9.37 -4.95 7.46
C THR A 208 8.86 -5.42 8.83
N GLY A 209 7.57 -5.76 8.98
CA GLY A 209 6.97 -6.12 10.27
C GLY A 209 6.54 -7.58 10.45
N SER A 210 6.10 -8.25 9.38
CA SER A 210 5.47 -9.59 9.46
C SER A 210 6.43 -10.75 9.22
N CYS A 211 7.71 -10.46 8.92
CA CYS A 211 8.72 -11.47 8.58
C CYS A 211 8.31 -12.38 7.40
N LEU A 212 7.45 -11.88 6.52
CA LEU A 212 7.16 -12.52 5.24
C LEU A 212 8.17 -12.05 4.20
N ALA A 213 8.76 -13.00 3.48
CA ALA A 213 9.65 -12.74 2.35
C ALA A 213 9.01 -13.28 1.07
N ALA A 214 9.05 -12.50 0.00
CA ALA A 214 8.62 -12.93 -1.33
C ALA A 214 9.83 -12.95 -2.27
N THR A 215 9.87 -13.98 -3.09
CA THR A 215 10.93 -14.20 -4.08
C THR A 215 10.31 -14.38 -5.46
N SER A 216 10.99 -13.89 -6.49
CA SER A 216 10.72 -14.25 -7.87
C SER A 216 11.85 -15.10 -8.39
N SER A 217 11.51 -16.05 -9.25
CA SER A 217 12.42 -17.03 -9.79
C SER A 217 12.38 -17.04 -11.31
N ASP A 218 13.41 -17.62 -11.92
CA ASP A 218 13.50 -17.78 -13.37
C ASP A 218 12.39 -18.69 -13.94
N ASP A 219 11.72 -19.50 -13.11
CA ASP A 219 10.54 -20.30 -13.47
C ASP A 219 9.24 -19.49 -13.59
N LEU A 220 9.35 -18.15 -13.64
CA LEU A 220 8.24 -17.18 -13.71
C LEU A 220 7.26 -17.27 -12.53
N CYS A 221 7.65 -17.95 -11.46
CA CYS A 221 6.82 -18.11 -10.28
C CYS A 221 7.25 -17.15 -9.19
N ILE A 222 6.27 -16.75 -8.38
CA ILE A 222 6.50 -15.94 -7.18
C ILE A 222 6.21 -16.83 -5.98
N GLN A 223 7.14 -16.90 -5.05
CA GLN A 223 6.99 -17.72 -3.84
C GLN A 223 7.09 -16.84 -2.61
N VAL A 224 6.15 -17.01 -1.68
CA VAL A 224 6.11 -16.29 -0.39
C VAL A 224 6.45 -17.26 0.73
N TYR A 225 7.33 -16.85 1.62
CA TYR A 225 7.85 -17.63 2.72
C TYR A 225 7.61 -16.92 4.05
N ASP A 226 7.34 -17.73 5.06
CA ASP A 226 7.45 -17.30 6.45
C ASP A 226 8.90 -17.55 6.90
N VAL A 227 9.62 -16.47 7.19
CA VAL A 227 11.03 -16.50 7.57
C VAL A 227 11.22 -17.10 8.97
N VAL A 228 10.23 -16.97 9.85
CA VAL A 228 10.30 -17.49 11.22
C VAL A 228 9.97 -18.98 11.25
N ALA A 229 8.91 -19.38 10.57
CA ALA A 229 8.51 -20.78 10.49
C ALA A 229 9.32 -21.61 9.48
N LEU A 230 10.22 -20.95 8.71
CA LEU A 230 11.06 -21.56 7.68
C LEU A 230 10.24 -22.48 6.75
N ARG A 231 9.19 -21.92 6.14
CA ARG A 231 8.36 -22.67 5.18
C ARG A 231 7.78 -21.78 4.11
N ARG A 232 7.53 -22.36 2.93
CA ARG A 232 6.74 -21.72 1.88
C ARG A 232 5.28 -21.63 2.31
N VAL A 233 4.70 -20.45 2.21
CA VAL A 233 3.30 -20.17 2.53
C VAL A 233 2.46 -20.09 1.27
N ARG A 234 2.94 -19.38 0.23
CA ARG A 234 2.20 -19.19 -1.03
C ARG A 234 3.12 -19.41 -2.24
N ARG A 235 2.49 -19.78 -3.36
CA ARG A 235 3.09 -19.82 -4.71
C ARG A 235 2.09 -19.19 -5.66
N TYR A 236 2.54 -18.22 -6.45
CA TYR A 236 1.78 -17.58 -7.50
C TYR A 236 2.40 -17.91 -8.85
N THR A 237 1.53 -18.11 -9.83
CA THR A 237 1.86 -18.44 -11.21
C THR A 237 0.94 -17.65 -12.12
N GLY A 238 1.43 -17.26 -13.29
CA GLY A 238 0.59 -16.64 -14.31
C GLY A 238 1.31 -15.61 -15.17
N HIS A 239 2.44 -15.06 -14.73
CA HIS A 239 3.29 -14.25 -15.61
C HIS A 239 3.77 -15.08 -16.80
N THR A 240 3.79 -14.46 -17.97
CA THR A 240 4.17 -15.13 -19.22
C THR A 240 5.62 -14.88 -19.62
N ASP A 241 6.24 -13.87 -19.01
CA ASP A 241 7.65 -13.52 -19.20
C ASP A 241 8.30 -13.14 -17.85
N ARG A 242 9.62 -12.93 -17.87
CA ARG A 242 10.47 -12.66 -16.71
C ARG A 242 9.92 -11.56 -15.81
N ILE A 243 9.80 -11.90 -14.54
CA ILE A 243 9.43 -10.97 -13.47
C ILE A 243 10.61 -10.03 -13.21
N THR A 244 10.37 -8.73 -13.29
CA THR A 244 11.39 -7.68 -13.20
C THR A 244 11.50 -7.04 -11.83
N ASP A 245 10.42 -7.07 -11.04
CA ASP A 245 10.43 -6.49 -9.69
C ASP A 245 9.27 -7.03 -8.83
N LEU A 246 9.43 -6.93 -7.51
CA LEU A 246 8.44 -7.34 -6.52
C LEU A 246 8.35 -6.33 -5.39
N LYS A 247 7.13 -5.98 -4.97
CA LYS A 247 6.92 -5.15 -3.78
C LYS A 247 5.73 -5.64 -2.96
N MET A 248 5.93 -5.71 -1.65
CA MET A 248 4.85 -5.98 -0.70
C MET A 248 4.23 -4.66 -0.22
N SER A 249 2.92 -4.66 -0.01
CA SER A 249 2.24 -3.57 0.70
C SER A 249 2.66 -3.49 2.16
N ALA A 250 2.53 -2.31 2.76
CA ALA A 250 2.98 -2.07 4.14
C ALA A 250 2.07 -2.72 5.21
N ASP A 251 0.89 -3.23 4.81
CA ASP A 251 0.01 -4.07 5.63
C ASP A 251 0.23 -5.58 5.39
N ALA A 252 1.15 -5.96 4.49
CA ALA A 252 1.40 -7.33 4.04
C ALA A 252 0.16 -8.07 3.51
N ARG A 253 -0.85 -7.34 3.03
CA ARG A 253 -2.05 -7.88 2.38
C ARG A 253 -1.78 -8.20 0.91
N TRP A 254 -1.11 -7.29 0.20
CA TRP A 254 -0.88 -7.38 -1.22
C TRP A 254 0.59 -7.60 -1.57
N LEU A 255 0.79 -8.36 -2.64
CA LEU A 255 2.06 -8.49 -3.33
C LEU A 255 1.89 -7.97 -4.74
N MET A 256 2.70 -7.01 -5.15
CA MET A 256 2.73 -6.45 -6.48
C MET A 256 3.93 -7.01 -7.24
N SER A 257 3.71 -7.45 -8.46
CA SER A 257 4.76 -7.93 -9.36
C SER A 257 4.69 -7.23 -10.71
N SER A 258 5.86 -6.93 -11.28
CA SER A 258 5.99 -6.42 -12.63
C SER A 258 6.76 -7.41 -13.49
N SER A 259 6.46 -7.45 -14.78
CA SER A 259 7.11 -8.35 -15.72
C SER A 259 7.40 -7.69 -17.07
N MET A 260 8.34 -8.31 -17.79
CA MET A 260 8.63 -8.02 -19.19
C MET A 260 7.43 -8.30 -20.12
N ASP A 261 6.42 -9.04 -19.66
CA ASP A 261 5.17 -9.28 -20.38
C ASP A 261 4.28 -8.02 -20.53
N GLY A 262 4.73 -6.88 -19.99
CA GLY A 262 4.00 -5.62 -20.02
C GLY A 262 2.91 -5.52 -18.95
N THR A 263 2.81 -6.51 -18.06
CA THR A 263 1.79 -6.56 -17.01
C THR A 263 2.34 -6.22 -15.63
N VAL A 264 1.50 -5.54 -14.85
CA VAL A 264 1.64 -5.43 -13.39
C VAL A 264 0.49 -6.21 -12.76
N ARG A 265 0.82 -7.12 -11.85
CA ARG A 265 -0.15 -7.98 -11.17
C ARG A 265 -0.17 -7.70 -9.68
N VAL A 266 -1.37 -7.71 -9.11
CA VAL A 266 -1.64 -7.53 -7.68
C VAL A 266 -2.21 -8.82 -7.13
N TRP A 267 -1.50 -9.43 -6.20
CA TRP A 267 -1.84 -10.70 -5.58
C TRP A 267 -2.29 -10.47 -4.13
N ASP A 268 -3.35 -11.14 -3.70
CA ASP A 268 -3.75 -11.19 -2.30
C ASP A 268 -2.99 -12.30 -1.57
N ILE A 269 -2.30 -11.94 -0.48
CA ILE A 269 -1.51 -12.86 0.33
C ILE A 269 -2.39 -13.80 1.17
N PRO A 270 -3.46 -13.32 1.84
CA PRO A 270 -4.36 -14.18 2.61
C PRO A 270 -5.19 -15.14 1.76
N SER A 271 -5.79 -14.72 0.65
CA SER A 271 -6.60 -15.61 -0.20
C SER A 271 -5.80 -16.38 -1.24
N ALA A 272 -4.52 -16.01 -1.47
CA ALA A 272 -3.66 -16.59 -2.50
C ALA A 272 -4.18 -16.44 -3.93
N ARG A 273 -4.96 -15.38 -4.20
CA ARG A 273 -5.57 -15.12 -5.50
C ARG A 273 -4.94 -13.91 -6.18
N LEU A 274 -5.01 -13.90 -7.51
CA LEU A 274 -4.80 -12.68 -8.30
C LEU A 274 -6.01 -11.78 -8.10
N ILE A 275 -5.79 -10.54 -7.66
CA ILE A 275 -6.85 -9.52 -7.54
C ILE A 275 -6.99 -8.81 -8.88
N GLN A 276 -5.87 -8.37 -9.44
CA GLN A 276 -5.87 -7.54 -10.64
C GLN A 276 -4.62 -7.80 -11.47
N ALA A 277 -4.80 -7.90 -12.78
CA ALA A 277 -3.73 -7.83 -13.77
C ALA A 277 -3.96 -6.60 -14.64
N MET A 278 -2.97 -5.71 -14.71
CA MET A 278 -2.99 -4.50 -15.52
C MET A 278 -2.00 -4.67 -16.66
N ASN A 279 -2.48 -4.63 -17.90
CA ASN A 279 -1.61 -4.58 -19.07
C ASN A 279 -1.34 -3.12 -19.42
N LEU A 280 -0.07 -2.73 -19.33
CA LEU A 280 0.37 -1.36 -19.56
C LEU A 280 0.87 -1.13 -21.00
N GLY A 281 1.08 -2.23 -21.76
CA GLY A 281 1.63 -2.23 -23.12
C GLY A 281 3.16 -2.41 -23.14
N PRO A 282 3.97 -1.38 -22.83
CA PRO A 282 5.42 -1.53 -22.73
C PRO A 282 5.84 -2.41 -21.54
N ALA A 283 6.94 -3.14 -21.73
CA ALA A 283 7.57 -3.93 -20.66
C ALA A 283 7.92 -3.04 -19.45
N VAL A 284 7.53 -3.49 -18.26
CA VAL A 284 7.75 -2.78 -17.00
C VAL A 284 9.11 -3.19 -16.44
N THR A 285 9.94 -2.23 -16.02
CA THR A 285 11.32 -2.50 -15.56
C THR A 285 11.47 -2.52 -14.05
N SER A 286 10.70 -1.71 -13.33
CA SER A 286 10.74 -1.65 -11.86
C SER A 286 9.44 -1.05 -11.34
N LEU A 287 9.07 -1.45 -10.11
CA LEU A 287 7.86 -1.04 -9.43
C LEU A 287 8.19 -0.60 -8.00
N SER A 288 7.55 0.47 -7.52
CA SER A 288 7.71 0.91 -6.13
C SER A 288 6.40 1.46 -5.60
N LEU A 289 5.95 0.92 -4.46
CA LEU A 289 4.79 1.42 -3.74
C LEU A 289 5.22 2.50 -2.74
N SER A 290 4.45 3.57 -2.65
CA SER A 290 4.65 4.60 -1.63
C SER A 290 4.47 4.01 -0.22
N PRO A 291 5.14 4.56 0.81
CA PRO A 291 4.97 4.10 2.19
C PRO A 291 3.53 4.21 2.70
N ASN A 292 2.77 5.19 2.21
CA ASN A 292 1.37 5.41 2.55
C ASN A 292 0.40 4.56 1.71
N GLN A 293 0.91 3.81 0.72
CA GLN A 293 0.14 2.97 -0.20
C GLN A 293 -0.83 3.73 -1.14
N ASP A 294 -0.70 5.05 -1.25
CA ASP A 294 -1.50 5.92 -2.11
C ASP A 294 -1.06 5.92 -3.57
N LEU A 295 0.25 5.78 -3.82
CA LEU A 295 0.85 5.88 -5.15
C LEU A 295 1.70 4.65 -5.46
N LEU A 296 1.51 4.08 -6.64
CA LEU A 296 2.41 3.11 -7.25
C LEU A 296 3.22 3.82 -8.35
N ALA A 297 4.55 3.72 -8.27
CA ALA A 297 5.46 4.17 -9.30
C ALA A 297 5.88 2.99 -10.19
N THR A 298 5.86 3.19 -11.50
CA THR A 298 6.33 2.21 -12.50
C THR A 298 7.28 2.86 -13.49
N THR A 299 8.25 2.09 -13.95
CA THR A 299 9.20 2.48 -15.01
C THR A 299 9.12 1.47 -16.15
N HIS A 300 9.37 1.93 -17.38
CA HIS A 300 9.04 1.18 -18.59
C HIS A 300 10.20 1.19 -19.59
N VAL A 301 10.36 0.10 -20.34
CA VAL A 301 11.37 0.01 -21.41
C VAL A 301 11.09 1.07 -22.48
N GLY A 302 12.14 1.80 -22.89
CA GLY A 302 12.06 2.83 -23.92
C GLY A 302 11.37 4.14 -23.50
N ARG A 303 11.01 4.29 -22.22
CA ARG A 303 10.44 5.52 -21.66
C ARG A 303 11.38 6.12 -20.62
N LEU A 304 11.61 7.44 -20.69
CA LEU A 304 12.49 8.15 -19.75
C LEU A 304 11.78 8.54 -18.44
N GLY A 305 10.44 8.65 -18.47
CA GLY A 305 9.65 9.11 -17.33
C GLY A 305 9.27 8.01 -16.34
N ILE A 306 8.95 8.43 -15.13
CA ILE A 306 8.32 7.59 -14.10
C ILE A 306 6.81 7.80 -14.19
N TYR A 307 6.05 6.72 -14.19
CA TYR A 307 4.58 6.75 -14.23
C TYR A 307 4.04 6.50 -12.83
N LEU A 308 3.10 7.35 -12.39
CA LEU A 308 2.45 7.27 -11.08
C LEU A 308 1.00 6.84 -11.25
N TRP A 309 0.57 5.90 -10.41
CA TRP A 309 -0.77 5.34 -10.37
C TRP A 309 -1.37 5.56 -8.99
N ALA A 310 -2.60 6.05 -8.91
CA ALA A 310 -3.30 6.24 -7.65
C ALA A 310 -4.05 4.96 -7.24
N ASN A 311 -3.93 4.60 -5.97
CA ASN A 311 -4.63 3.44 -5.39
C ASN A 311 -6.11 3.77 -5.15
N ARG A 312 -6.94 3.52 -6.15
CA ARG A 312 -8.39 3.77 -6.14
C ARG A 312 -9.13 3.17 -4.92
N PRO A 313 -8.88 1.90 -4.52
CA PRO A 313 -9.51 1.30 -3.33
C PRO A 313 -9.37 2.11 -2.03
N LEU A 314 -8.29 2.87 -1.83
CA LEU A 314 -8.14 3.72 -0.64
C LEU A 314 -9.14 4.88 -0.56
N TYR A 315 -9.69 5.30 -1.71
CA TYR A 315 -10.55 6.49 -1.78
C TYR A 315 -12.04 6.15 -1.93
N LEU A 316 -12.36 5.00 -2.52
CA LEU A 316 -13.74 4.65 -2.88
C LEU A 316 -14.38 3.60 -1.98
N GLY A 317 -13.67 3.09 -0.97
CA GLY A 317 -14.23 2.10 -0.03
C GLY A 317 -14.66 0.80 -0.70
N GLU A 318 -14.26 0.57 -1.96
CA GLU A 318 -14.57 -0.65 -2.69
C GLU A 318 -14.03 -1.85 -1.90
N SER A 319 -14.93 -2.78 -1.54
CA SER A 319 -14.55 -3.98 -0.82
C SER A 319 -13.52 -4.76 -1.64
N ALA A 320 -12.52 -5.33 -0.97
CA ALA A 320 -11.61 -6.27 -1.63
C ALA A 320 -12.37 -7.40 -2.37
N ALA A 321 -13.61 -7.72 -1.95
CA ALA A 321 -14.48 -8.68 -2.61
C ALA A 321 -14.91 -8.28 -4.03
N SER A 322 -15.20 -7.00 -4.30
CA SER A 322 -15.55 -6.54 -5.66
C SER A 322 -14.33 -6.52 -6.58
N LEU A 323 -13.12 -6.31 -6.03
CA LEU A 323 -11.87 -6.43 -6.79
C LEU A 323 -11.50 -7.89 -7.09
N LEU A 324 -11.89 -8.82 -6.22
CA LEU A 324 -11.67 -10.27 -6.41
C LEU A 324 -12.55 -10.87 -7.53
N GLN A 325 -13.56 -10.15 -8.04
CA GLN A 325 -14.31 -10.53 -9.24
C GLN A 325 -13.55 -10.24 -10.54
N GLY A 326 -12.40 -9.57 -10.48
CA GLY A 326 -11.49 -9.43 -11.61
C GLY A 326 -10.99 -10.80 -12.06
N GLY A 327 -11.54 -11.33 -13.16
CA GLY A 327 -11.08 -12.58 -13.75
C GLY A 327 -9.57 -12.56 -14.08
N SER A 328 -8.98 -13.72 -14.34
CA SER A 328 -7.55 -13.88 -14.67
C SER A 328 -7.05 -13.05 -15.88
N LYS A 329 -7.94 -12.37 -16.61
CA LYS A 329 -7.61 -11.59 -17.80
C LYS A 329 -7.03 -10.24 -17.39
N ALA A 330 -5.93 -9.88 -18.06
CA ALA A 330 -5.33 -8.57 -17.86
C ALA A 330 -6.26 -7.48 -18.44
N VAL A 331 -6.46 -6.42 -17.66
CA VAL A 331 -7.20 -5.24 -18.07
C VAL A 331 -6.20 -4.28 -18.71
N ASP A 332 -6.47 -3.85 -19.93
CA ASP A 332 -5.65 -2.84 -20.61
C ASP A 332 -5.82 -1.48 -19.94
N VAL A 333 -4.71 -0.91 -19.48
CA VAL A 333 -4.69 0.39 -18.82
C VAL A 333 -3.96 1.39 -19.70
N ARG A 334 -4.67 2.46 -20.07
CA ARG A 334 -4.10 3.55 -20.84
C ARG A 334 -3.06 4.31 -20.02
N MET A 335 -1.84 4.38 -20.55
CA MET A 335 -0.74 5.13 -19.94
C MET A 335 -1.04 6.64 -19.95
N PRO A 336 -0.87 7.36 -18.83
CA PRO A 336 -1.08 8.79 -18.81
C PRO A 336 -0.05 9.48 -19.70
N THR A 337 -0.52 10.30 -20.64
CA THR A 337 0.34 11.10 -21.50
C THR A 337 0.47 12.52 -20.95
N VAL A 338 1.57 13.21 -21.28
CA VAL A 338 1.78 14.62 -20.89
C VAL A 338 0.65 15.50 -21.44
N SER A 339 0.09 15.14 -22.60
CA SER A 339 -1.06 15.82 -23.21
C SER A 339 -2.35 15.63 -22.40
N ASP A 340 -2.61 14.43 -21.86
CA ASP A 340 -3.78 14.17 -21.01
C ASP A 340 -3.74 14.93 -19.67
N ALA A 341 -2.56 15.29 -19.18
CA ALA A 341 -2.39 16.11 -17.98
C ALA A 341 -2.70 17.60 -18.25
N VAL A 342 -2.31 18.11 -19.42
CA VAL A 342 -2.60 19.49 -19.85
C VAL A 342 -4.08 19.66 -20.22
N ALA A 343 -4.71 18.64 -20.83
CA ALA A 343 -6.14 18.67 -21.14
C ALA A 343 -7.01 18.73 -19.87
N ARG A 344 -6.62 18.02 -18.80
CA ARG A 344 -7.35 18.03 -17.51
C ARG A 344 -7.20 19.33 -16.72
N THR A 345 -6.06 20.02 -16.82
CA THR A 345 -5.90 21.36 -16.22
C THR A 345 -6.60 22.44 -17.04
N ALA A 346 -6.70 22.28 -18.35
CA ALA A 346 -7.51 23.15 -19.20
C ALA A 346 -9.02 22.98 -18.95
N SER A 347 -9.50 21.75 -18.73
CA SER A 347 -10.92 21.47 -18.45
C SER A 347 -11.36 21.90 -17.04
N SER A 348 -10.44 22.08 -16.08
CA SER A 348 -10.78 22.61 -14.75
C SER A 348 -10.76 24.14 -14.67
N ALA A 349 -10.39 24.84 -15.75
CA ALA A 349 -10.19 26.29 -15.78
C ALA A 349 -11.28 27.06 -16.53
N VAL A 350 -12.29 26.39 -17.09
CA VAL A 350 -13.43 27.05 -17.76
C VAL A 350 -14.75 26.46 -17.27
N THR A 351 -15.27 27.05 -16.21
CA THR A 351 -16.71 27.02 -15.89
C THR A 351 -17.13 28.43 -15.50
N THR A 352 -17.26 29.30 -16.50
CA THR A 352 -18.17 30.44 -16.43
C THR A 352 -19.55 29.95 -16.87
N PRO A 353 -20.62 30.21 -16.11
CA PRO A 353 -21.97 29.81 -16.51
C PRO A 353 -22.42 30.71 -17.67
N ALA A 354 -22.66 30.13 -18.84
CA ALA A 354 -23.29 30.82 -19.95
C ALA A 354 -24.77 30.41 -20.05
N ASP A 355 -25.60 31.43 -20.17
CA ASP A 355 -27.06 31.41 -20.31
C ASP A 355 -27.61 30.44 -21.37
N PRO A 356 -28.80 29.86 -21.16
CA PRO A 356 -29.48 29.01 -22.13
C PRO A 356 -30.39 29.87 -23.02
N SER A 357 -29.88 30.37 -24.15
CA SER A 357 -30.76 30.83 -25.24
C SER A 357 -30.05 30.84 -26.60
N ALA A 358 -30.20 29.77 -27.36
CA ALA A 358 -30.24 29.78 -28.82
C ALA A 358 -30.57 28.36 -29.30
N GLY A 359 -31.66 28.23 -30.06
CA GLY A 359 -32.08 26.97 -30.67
C GLY A 359 -31.52 26.75 -32.07
N GLY A 360 -31.89 25.58 -32.62
CA GLY A 360 -31.57 25.10 -33.98
C GLY A 360 -30.37 24.15 -33.97
N GLU A 361 -30.36 23.01 -34.64
CA GLU A 361 -31.29 22.34 -35.54
C GLU A 361 -30.89 20.85 -35.57
N VAL A 362 -31.81 20.00 -35.99
CA VAL A 362 -31.72 18.54 -36.11
C VAL A 362 -30.73 18.14 -37.20
N ASP A 363 -29.98 17.05 -37.00
CA ASP A 363 -29.64 16.11 -38.07
C ASP A 363 -29.59 14.69 -37.47
N GLU A 364 -30.59 13.89 -37.87
CA GLU A 364 -30.68 12.45 -37.69
C GLU A 364 -29.89 11.77 -38.81
N GLU A 365 -28.94 10.89 -38.49
CA GLU A 365 -28.56 9.80 -39.40
C GLU A 365 -28.35 8.52 -38.59
N ASP A 366 -29.08 7.50 -39.02
CA ASP A 366 -29.14 6.11 -38.56
C ASP A 366 -27.81 5.38 -38.70
N GLU A 367 -27.48 4.47 -37.78
CA GLU A 367 -26.65 3.29 -38.09
C GLU A 367 -27.11 2.09 -37.25
N GLU A 368 -27.35 0.98 -37.95
CA GLU A 368 -28.15 -0.19 -37.58
C GLU A 368 -27.41 -1.15 -36.63
N GLU A 369 -28.18 -1.81 -35.76
CA GLU A 369 -27.75 -2.93 -34.91
C GLU A 369 -27.73 -4.23 -35.73
N GLU A 370 -26.60 -4.95 -35.77
CA GLU A 370 -26.56 -6.36 -36.16
C GLU A 370 -26.29 -7.24 -34.92
N GLU A 371 -27.32 -7.96 -34.49
CA GLU A 371 -27.24 -9.08 -33.56
C GLU A 371 -26.85 -10.36 -34.34
N GLU A 372 -25.75 -11.00 -33.97
CA GLU A 372 -25.44 -12.37 -34.40
C GLU A 372 -25.55 -13.31 -33.20
N GLU A 373 -26.65 -14.07 -33.16
CA GLU A 373 -26.81 -15.28 -32.34
C GLU A 373 -25.93 -16.41 -32.90
N SER A 374 -25.11 -17.02 -32.05
CA SER A 374 -24.67 -18.41 -32.28
C SER A 374 -24.77 -19.21 -30.99
N LYS A 375 -25.70 -20.16 -31.04
CA LYS A 375 -26.04 -21.16 -30.02
C LYS A 375 -25.30 -22.45 -30.38
N ASP A 376 -24.50 -22.99 -29.48
CA ASP A 376 -24.30 -24.44 -29.38
C ASP A 376 -23.73 -24.81 -28.01
N GLY A 377 -24.43 -25.73 -27.35
CA GLY A 377 -24.09 -26.22 -26.02
C GLY A 377 -23.30 -27.52 -26.07
N VAL A 378 -22.44 -27.71 -25.07
CA VAL A 378 -22.09 -29.03 -24.54
C VAL A 378 -22.02 -28.89 -23.03
N GLN A 379 -22.86 -29.68 -22.35
CA GLN A 379 -22.86 -29.87 -20.90
C GLN A 379 -21.73 -30.83 -20.51
N GLU A 380 -20.90 -30.46 -19.54
CA GLU A 380 -20.24 -31.43 -18.66
C GLU A 380 -20.40 -30.97 -17.21
N GLU A 381 -20.93 -31.89 -16.42
CA GLU A 381 -21.33 -31.74 -15.03
C GLU A 381 -20.11 -31.77 -14.10
N GLY A 382 -20.04 -30.78 -13.21
CA GLY A 382 -19.10 -30.72 -12.10
C GLY A 382 -19.57 -29.67 -11.10
N GLN A 383 -20.67 -29.95 -10.41
CA GLN A 383 -21.19 -29.07 -9.35
C GLN A 383 -20.24 -29.10 -8.13
N GLU A 384 -19.21 -28.27 -8.16
CA GLU A 384 -18.66 -27.71 -6.93
C GLU A 384 -19.54 -26.50 -6.59
N GLN A 385 -20.33 -26.61 -5.51
CA GLN A 385 -21.14 -25.52 -5.00
C GLN A 385 -20.22 -24.35 -4.60
N GLU A 386 -20.11 -23.40 -5.52
CA GLU A 386 -19.58 -22.07 -5.28
C GLU A 386 -20.52 -21.40 -4.28
N LEU A 387 -20.12 -21.39 -3.00
CA LEU A 387 -20.75 -20.55 -1.99
C LEU A 387 -20.50 -19.09 -2.39
N GLU A 388 -21.43 -18.54 -3.17
CA GLU A 388 -21.52 -17.10 -3.44
C GLU A 388 -21.47 -16.36 -2.10
N ALA A 389 -20.33 -15.76 -1.80
CA ALA A 389 -20.18 -14.83 -0.72
C ALA A 389 -20.89 -13.53 -1.12
N LEU A 390 -22.20 -13.50 -0.87
CA LEU A 390 -23.02 -12.30 -0.97
C LEU A 390 -22.35 -11.13 -0.20
N PRO A 391 -22.44 -9.88 -0.71
CA PRO A 391 -21.86 -8.71 -0.07
C PRO A 391 -22.31 -8.60 1.39
N SER A 392 -21.35 -8.30 2.27
CA SER A 392 -21.53 -8.26 3.73
C SER A 392 -22.51 -7.20 4.22
N ASP A 393 -22.90 -6.26 3.37
CA ASP A 393 -23.60 -5.05 3.77
C ASP A 393 -25.12 -5.19 3.73
N GLU A 394 -25.68 -6.19 3.05
CA GLU A 394 -27.15 -6.35 2.92
C GLU A 394 -27.76 -7.36 3.90
N ARG A 395 -26.96 -7.98 4.77
CA ARG A 395 -27.51 -8.81 5.86
C ARG A 395 -27.73 -7.94 7.08
N GLY A 396 -28.93 -7.36 7.19
CA GLY A 396 -29.52 -7.13 8.51
C GLY A 396 -29.31 -8.41 9.34
N MET A 397 -28.49 -8.34 10.38
CA MET A 397 -27.96 -9.52 11.06
C MET A 397 -29.09 -10.34 11.69
N VAL A 398 -29.53 -11.38 10.99
CA VAL A 398 -30.52 -12.33 11.48
C VAL A 398 -29.92 -13.11 12.67
N PRO A 399 -30.69 -13.38 13.75
CA PRO A 399 -30.21 -14.21 14.85
C PRO A 399 -29.67 -15.56 14.35
N LEU A 400 -28.46 -15.92 14.77
CA LEU A 400 -27.77 -17.16 14.37
C LEU A 400 -28.58 -18.44 14.67
N ALA A 401 -29.42 -18.38 15.70
CA ALA A 401 -30.41 -19.40 16.01
C ALA A 401 -31.58 -18.75 16.77
N PRO A 402 -32.81 -19.26 16.64
CA PRO A 402 -33.99 -18.71 17.31
C PRO A 402 -33.91 -18.80 18.85
N GLN A 403 -32.99 -19.60 19.38
CA GLN A 403 -32.78 -19.80 20.82
C GLN A 403 -31.80 -18.81 21.44
N LEU A 404 -31.09 -18.04 20.60
CA LEU A 404 -30.06 -17.11 21.03
C LEU A 404 -30.67 -15.72 21.20
N LEU A 405 -30.40 -15.11 22.35
CA LEU A 405 -30.75 -13.72 22.62
C LEU A 405 -29.78 -12.81 21.87
N THR A 406 -30.30 -12.05 20.91
CA THR A 406 -29.56 -10.98 20.22
C THR A 406 -29.87 -9.63 20.84
N LEU A 407 -28.84 -8.80 21.02
CA LEU A 407 -29.02 -7.41 21.43
C LEU A 407 -29.38 -6.53 20.21
N SER A 408 -30.02 -5.39 20.48
CA SER A 408 -30.30 -4.39 19.44
C SER A 408 -29.02 -3.88 18.79
N LEU A 409 -29.09 -3.62 17.47
CA LEU A 409 -28.04 -2.95 16.69
C LEU A 409 -27.90 -1.46 17.03
N LEU A 410 -28.86 -0.88 17.76
CA LEU A 410 -28.83 0.51 18.16
C LEU A 410 -27.69 0.79 19.16
N PRO A 411 -27.14 2.03 19.18
CA PRO A 411 -26.08 2.39 20.11
C PRO A 411 -26.46 2.10 21.56
N GLN A 412 -25.53 1.55 22.34
CA GLN A 412 -25.81 1.21 23.74
C GLN A 412 -26.22 2.43 24.59
N SER A 413 -25.83 3.62 24.16
CA SER A 413 -26.21 4.87 24.80
C SER A 413 -27.73 5.11 24.78
N GLN A 414 -28.46 4.63 23.76
CA GLN A 414 -29.90 4.88 23.66
C GLN A 414 -30.66 4.22 24.80
N TRP A 415 -30.44 2.93 25.07
CA TRP A 415 -31.13 2.24 26.17
C TRP A 415 -30.59 2.62 27.55
N LYS A 416 -29.28 2.90 27.69
CA LYS A 416 -28.72 3.45 28.93
C LYS A 416 -29.28 4.84 29.25
N SER A 417 -29.50 5.66 28.21
CA SER A 417 -30.12 6.97 28.33
C SER A 417 -31.61 6.83 28.66
N LEU A 418 -32.33 5.90 28.03
CA LEU A 418 -33.75 5.65 28.33
C LEU A 418 -33.97 5.35 29.82
N MET A 419 -33.13 4.49 30.42
CA MET A 419 -33.23 4.12 31.84
C MET A 419 -32.96 5.30 32.79
N SER A 420 -32.17 6.28 32.36
CA SER A 420 -31.76 7.43 33.18
C SER A 420 -32.26 8.76 32.63
N LEU A 421 -33.25 8.75 31.74
CA LEU A 421 -33.66 9.87 30.92
C LEU A 421 -34.13 11.07 31.75
N GLN A 422 -34.82 10.80 32.86
CA GLN A 422 -35.29 11.85 33.77
C GLN A 422 -34.12 12.53 34.49
N THR A 423 -33.15 11.76 34.97
CA THR A 423 -31.93 12.28 35.62
C THR A 423 -31.08 13.06 34.61
N ILE A 424 -30.96 12.57 33.38
CA ILE A 424 -30.26 13.26 32.29
C ILE A 424 -30.96 14.58 31.95
N LYS A 425 -32.29 14.58 31.78
CA LYS A 425 -33.08 15.81 31.55
C LYS A 425 -32.93 16.80 32.71
N ALA A 426 -32.99 16.34 33.96
CA ALA A 426 -32.83 17.19 35.13
C ALA A 426 -31.43 17.82 35.22
N ARG A 427 -30.37 17.05 34.92
CA ARG A 427 -28.99 17.56 34.86
C ARG A 427 -28.80 18.57 33.73
N ASN A 428 -29.43 18.33 32.58
CA ASN A 428 -29.30 19.18 31.39
C ASN A 428 -30.17 20.44 31.45
N LYS A 429 -31.08 20.57 32.43
CA LYS A 429 -31.83 21.82 32.65
C LYS A 429 -30.84 22.95 32.98
N PRO A 430 -30.97 24.14 32.35
CA PRO A 430 -30.08 25.26 32.64
C PRO A 430 -30.26 25.72 34.10
N LYS A 431 -29.15 26.10 34.75
CA LYS A 431 -29.14 26.53 36.17
C LYS A 431 -29.98 27.79 36.42
N ALA A 432 -30.08 28.66 35.43
CA ALA A 432 -30.97 29.80 35.44
C ALA A 432 -31.98 29.65 34.28
N PRO A 433 -33.28 29.87 34.51
CA PRO A 433 -34.25 29.81 33.43
C PRO A 433 -33.95 30.90 32.39
N PRO A 434 -34.12 30.63 31.08
CA PRO A 434 -33.96 31.65 30.06
C PRO A 434 -34.96 32.79 30.28
N LYS A 435 -34.51 34.05 30.14
CA LYS A 435 -35.38 35.23 30.25
C LYS A 435 -36.40 35.20 29.11
N LYS A 436 -37.66 34.91 29.44
CA LYS A 436 -38.76 34.95 28.47
C LYS A 436 -39.11 36.41 28.17
N PRO A 437 -39.30 36.80 26.90
CA PRO A 437 -39.83 38.13 26.58
C PRO A 437 -41.28 38.24 27.10
N GLU A 438 -41.67 39.43 27.58
CA GLU A 438 -42.99 39.66 28.19
C GLU A 438 -44.15 39.51 27.18
N LEU A 439 -43.88 39.68 25.89
CA LEU A 439 -44.82 39.54 24.77
C LEU A 439 -44.59 38.25 23.96
N ALA A 440 -44.14 37.16 24.60
CA ALA A 440 -43.98 35.89 23.90
C ALA A 440 -45.35 35.40 23.36
N PRO A 441 -45.46 35.07 22.07
CA PRO A 441 -46.71 34.54 21.53
C PRO A 441 -47.06 33.22 22.22
N PHE A 442 -48.33 33.06 22.60
CA PHE A 442 -48.80 31.85 23.30
C PHE A 442 -48.63 30.59 22.42
N PHE A 443 -48.81 30.74 21.11
CA PHE A 443 -48.49 29.71 20.13
C PHE A 443 -47.23 30.12 19.38
N LEU A 444 -46.12 29.43 19.66
CA LEU A 444 -44.93 29.60 18.85
C LEU A 444 -45.18 29.00 17.46
N PRO A 445 -44.84 29.70 16.37
CA PRO A 445 -44.99 29.17 15.02
C PRO A 445 -44.07 27.96 14.85
N THR A 446 -44.65 26.80 14.55
CA THR A 446 -43.91 25.59 14.26
C THR A 446 -43.48 25.61 12.80
N LYS A 447 -42.22 25.98 12.52
CA LYS A 447 -41.64 25.65 11.21
C LYS A 447 -41.27 24.16 11.22
N GLN A 448 -41.81 23.39 10.29
CA GLN A 448 -41.43 21.99 10.11
C GLN A 448 -40.05 21.94 9.44
N ASN A 449 -39.02 21.55 10.18
CA ASN A 449 -37.75 21.11 9.60
C ASN A 449 -37.80 19.60 9.32
N VAL A 450 -36.94 19.14 8.40
CA VAL A 450 -36.85 17.74 7.92
C VAL A 450 -36.60 16.73 9.06
N GLU A 451 -36.01 17.17 10.19
CA GLU A 451 -35.75 16.33 11.37
C GLU A 451 -36.89 16.33 12.41
N GLY A 452 -38.01 17.03 12.15
CA GLY A 452 -39.14 17.12 13.08
C GLY A 452 -38.86 17.89 14.38
N THR A 453 -37.69 18.52 14.50
CA THR A 453 -37.32 19.40 15.60
C THR A 453 -37.86 20.82 15.35
N ILE A 454 -38.45 21.40 16.39
CA ILE A 454 -39.07 22.73 16.34
C ILE A 454 -37.97 23.79 16.45
N ASP A 455 -37.67 24.47 15.34
CA ASP A 455 -36.73 25.59 15.33
C ASP A 455 -37.44 26.89 15.71
N PHE A 456 -36.94 27.55 16.76
CA PHE A 456 -37.41 28.87 17.21
C PHE A 456 -36.27 29.87 17.08
N ASP A 457 -36.49 30.92 16.28
CA ASP A 457 -35.58 32.07 16.20
C ASP A 457 -36.14 33.22 17.07
N PRO A 458 -35.53 33.53 18.22
CA PRO A 458 -35.99 34.59 19.12
C PRO A 458 -35.80 36.02 18.59
N GLN A 459 -35.12 36.24 17.46
CA GLN A 459 -34.95 37.59 16.89
C GLN A 459 -35.81 37.88 15.66
N ALA A 460 -36.55 36.89 15.14
CA ALA A 460 -37.48 37.08 14.05
C ALA A 460 -38.84 37.59 14.57
N GLY A 461 -38.94 38.89 14.93
CA GLY A 461 -40.23 39.48 15.27
C GLY A 461 -40.25 40.85 15.91
N THR A 462 -39.70 41.88 15.25
CA THR A 462 -40.21 43.27 15.43
C THR A 462 -40.89 43.85 14.20
N ASP A 463 -40.90 43.15 13.05
CA ASP A 463 -41.60 43.61 11.84
C ASP A 463 -42.31 42.45 11.15
N ALA A 464 -43.56 42.17 11.55
CA ALA A 464 -44.49 41.37 10.74
C ALA A 464 -45.94 41.68 11.14
N THR A 465 -46.47 42.77 10.61
CA THR A 465 -47.91 42.97 10.44
C THR A 465 -48.42 42.03 9.35
N GLN A 466 -48.64 40.75 9.67
CA GLN A 466 -49.45 39.85 8.85
C GLN A 466 -50.07 38.76 9.70
N SER A 467 -51.39 38.86 9.86
CA SER A 467 -52.28 37.86 10.42
C SER A 467 -52.33 36.64 9.48
N GLY A 468 -51.40 35.71 9.65
CA GLY A 468 -51.50 34.35 9.10
C GLY A 468 -52.06 33.40 10.14
N VAL A 469 -53.36 33.52 10.45
CA VAL A 469 -54.08 32.42 11.09
C VAL A 469 -54.40 31.45 9.96
N ASP A 470 -53.60 30.40 9.80
CA ASP A 470 -53.97 29.31 8.91
C ASP A 470 -55.32 28.76 9.40
N HIS A 471 -56.36 29.03 8.62
CA HIS A 471 -57.68 28.48 8.83
C HIS A 471 -57.56 26.95 8.82
N PHE A 472 -57.68 26.34 9.99
CA PHE A 472 -57.80 24.90 10.16
C PHE A 472 -59.09 24.46 9.44
N THR A 473 -58.99 24.09 8.17
CA THR A 473 -60.07 23.41 7.45
C THR A 473 -60.23 22.05 8.10
N GLY A 474 -61.32 21.86 8.86
CA GLY A 474 -61.63 20.62 9.55
C GLY A 474 -61.83 19.46 8.58
N GLY A 475 -60.74 18.84 8.16
CA GLY A 475 -60.74 17.49 7.59
C GLY A 475 -60.88 16.49 8.72
N SER A 476 -61.94 15.68 8.68
CA SER A 476 -62.18 14.58 9.62
C SER A 476 -61.32 13.37 9.28
N GLU A 477 -60.00 13.52 9.30
CA GLU A 477 -59.10 12.38 9.43
C GLU A 477 -58.82 12.20 10.92
N SER A 478 -58.98 10.96 11.41
CA SER A 478 -58.68 10.63 12.79
C SER A 478 -57.24 11.05 13.11
N LYS A 479 -57.09 11.98 14.06
CA LYS A 479 -55.79 12.45 14.57
C LYS A 479 -55.13 11.39 15.46
N GLU A 480 -55.09 10.15 15.01
CA GLU A 480 -54.39 9.08 15.71
C GLU A 480 -52.91 9.16 15.34
N SER A 481 -52.04 9.04 16.34
CA SER A 481 -50.60 8.98 16.07
C SER A 481 -50.27 7.70 15.31
N ALA A 482 -49.26 7.75 14.44
CA ALA A 482 -48.78 6.57 13.73
C ALA A 482 -48.46 5.41 14.70
N PHE A 483 -47.94 5.73 15.89
CA PHE A 483 -47.74 4.80 16.99
C PHE A 483 -49.04 4.07 17.41
N LEU A 484 -50.13 4.81 17.65
CA LEU A 484 -51.41 4.22 18.08
C LEU A 484 -52.07 3.43 16.96
N LYS A 485 -51.97 3.93 15.72
CA LYS A 485 -52.53 3.26 14.54
C LYS A 485 -51.90 1.88 14.31
N LEU A 486 -50.56 1.81 14.31
CA LEU A 486 -49.83 0.54 14.15
C LEU A 486 -50.08 -0.43 15.31
N LEU A 487 -50.27 0.10 16.54
CA LEU A 487 -50.63 -0.73 17.69
C LEU A 487 -52.03 -1.33 17.52
N GLN A 488 -53.02 -0.53 17.13
CA GLN A 488 -54.39 -0.98 16.93
C GLN A 488 -54.51 -1.98 15.77
N GLU A 489 -53.77 -1.77 14.69
CA GLU A 489 -53.69 -2.69 13.55
C GLU A 489 -53.14 -4.07 13.97
N GLY A 490 -52.16 -4.10 14.87
CA GLY A 490 -51.60 -5.36 15.41
C GLY A 490 -52.55 -6.11 16.36
N VAL A 491 -53.45 -5.40 17.06
CA VAL A 491 -54.43 -6.00 18.00
C VAL A 491 -55.42 -6.92 17.27
N GLY A 492 -55.84 -6.55 16.05
CA GLY A 492 -56.79 -7.35 15.27
C GLY A 492 -56.24 -8.69 14.81
N GLY A 493 -54.92 -8.81 14.62
CA GLY A 493 -54.24 -10.01 14.13
C GLY A 493 -53.33 -10.72 15.14
N ALA A 494 -53.23 -10.22 16.38
CA ALA A 494 -52.25 -10.66 17.39
C ALA A 494 -50.81 -10.73 16.86
N ASN A 495 -50.47 -9.83 15.92
CA ASN A 495 -49.19 -9.81 15.22
C ASN A 495 -48.67 -8.38 15.17
N TYR A 496 -47.49 -8.12 15.74
CA TYR A 496 -46.95 -6.76 15.96
C TYR A 496 -45.64 -6.41 15.21
N PRO A 497 -45.20 -7.07 14.13
CA PRO A 497 -43.87 -6.83 13.55
C PRO A 497 -43.74 -5.41 12.99
N LEU A 498 -44.80 -4.85 12.40
CA LEU A 498 -44.80 -3.46 11.91
C LEU A 498 -44.71 -2.45 13.07
N TYR A 499 -45.30 -2.77 14.21
CA TYR A 499 -45.22 -1.96 15.42
C TYR A 499 -43.85 -2.08 16.11
N GLU A 500 -43.27 -3.28 16.15
CA GLU A 500 -41.93 -3.53 16.66
C GLU A 500 -40.86 -2.81 15.81
N ASN A 501 -41.00 -2.84 14.48
CA ASN A 501 -40.14 -2.09 13.55
C ASN A 501 -40.30 -0.57 13.71
N HIS A 502 -41.50 -0.07 14.02
CA HIS A 502 -41.71 1.36 14.30
C HIS A 502 -41.09 1.79 15.64
N LEU A 503 -41.07 0.91 16.64
CA LEU A 503 -40.42 1.16 17.94
C LEU A 503 -38.90 1.07 17.86
N PHE A 504 -38.40 0.12 17.08
CA PHE A 504 -36.99 -0.15 16.88
C PHE A 504 -36.74 -0.20 15.37
N PRO A 505 -36.64 0.96 14.70
CA PRO A 505 -36.33 0.97 13.28
C PRO A 505 -35.03 0.21 13.08
N ILE A 506 -35.11 -0.86 12.29
CA ILE A 506 -33.94 -1.54 11.76
C ILE A 506 -33.32 -0.50 10.84
N VAL A 507 -32.24 0.12 11.29
CA VAL A 507 -31.47 1.03 10.45
C VAL A 507 -30.70 0.12 9.50
N ASP A 508 -31.25 -0.11 8.32
CA ASP A 508 -30.48 -0.62 7.20
C ASP A 508 -29.44 0.45 6.88
N HIS A 509 -28.16 0.09 7.08
CA HIS A 509 -27.02 0.98 6.88
C HIS A 509 -26.27 0.64 5.61
#